data_AF-A0A3M6ZEA8-F1
#
_entry.id   AF-A0A3M6ZEA8-F1
#
_cell.length_a   1.000
_cell.length_b   1.000
_cell.length_c   1.000
_cell.angle_alpha   90.00
_cell.angle_beta   90.00
_cell.angle_gamma   90.00
#
_symmetry.space_group_name_H-M   'P 1'
#
loop_
_entity.id
_entity.type
_entity.pdbx_description
1 polymer ?
#
loop_
_entity_poly.entity_id
_entity_poly.type
_entity_poly.pdbx_seq_one_letter_code
_entity_poly.pdbx_strand_id
1 'polypeptide(L)'
;MAHALIFGASGISGWALLNQLRTYPTSTAFSRITAVTNRPYSLQQAQIPQDDRIVIASGVDLRKTPEQVAEAIRSKVSDAGTVTHVFFAAYIQEDNYDALSKTNKHLLRAAICASEQLSSTLESVVLQTGGKGYGLEFAKELEVKAPLSEDMPRIPEPYYSKIFYYNQIDLMNELSRGKRWTWTEIRPDGVVGFVPGSNAMNMAQGFGLY
;
A
#
# COMPACT_ATOMS: atom_id res chain seq x y z
N MET A 1 -0.66 15.59 16.22
CA MET A 1 0.51 15.42 15.33
C MET A 1 0.33 14.11 14.59
N ALA A 2 0.72 14.05 13.32
CA ALA A 2 0.40 12.88 12.51
C ALA A 2 1.31 11.69 12.83
N HIS A 3 0.74 10.51 12.79
CA HIS A 3 1.41 9.22 12.83
C HIS A 3 1.06 8.45 11.55
N ALA A 4 2.08 8.15 10.75
CA ALA A 4 1.97 7.36 9.53
C ALA A 4 2.12 5.85 9.80
N LEU A 5 1.25 5.03 9.24
CA LEU A 5 1.34 3.57 9.24
C LEU A 5 1.46 3.07 7.79
N ILE A 6 2.57 2.40 7.46
CA ILE A 6 2.90 2.00 6.08
C ILE A 6 2.85 0.48 5.97
N PHE A 7 1.87 -0.05 5.24
CA PHE A 7 1.81 -1.46 4.88
C PHE A 7 2.59 -1.73 3.60
N GLY A 8 3.52 -2.70 3.66
CA GLY A 8 4.42 -3.01 2.54
C GLY A 8 5.67 -2.14 2.53
N ALA A 9 6.16 -1.73 3.70
CA ALA A 9 7.26 -0.77 3.84
C ALA A 9 8.61 -1.21 3.24
N SER A 10 8.79 -2.50 2.94
CA SER A 10 9.97 -3.03 2.24
C SER A 10 9.79 -3.15 0.73
N GLY A 11 8.63 -2.76 0.18
CA GLY A 11 8.37 -2.70 -1.26
C GLY A 11 8.87 -1.39 -1.87
N ILE A 12 8.89 -1.28 -3.21
CA ILE A 12 9.44 -0.11 -3.92
C ILE A 12 8.79 1.21 -3.47
N SER A 13 7.45 1.28 -3.45
CA SER A 13 6.72 2.46 -2.99
C SER A 13 6.72 2.59 -1.47
N GLY A 14 6.61 1.49 -0.73
CA GLY A 14 6.61 1.52 0.73
C GLY A 14 7.94 2.00 1.31
N TRP A 15 9.06 1.63 0.70
CA TRP A 15 10.39 2.12 1.04
C TRP A 15 10.51 3.61 0.75
N ALA A 16 10.04 4.05 -0.42
CA ALA A 16 10.06 5.46 -0.79
C ALA A 16 9.24 6.30 0.20
N LEU A 17 8.05 5.83 0.58
CA LEU A 17 7.23 6.46 1.63
C LEU A 17 7.98 6.53 2.97
N LEU A 18 8.56 5.40 3.43
CA LEU A 18 9.30 5.36 4.68
C LEU A 18 10.47 6.35 4.70
N ASN A 19 11.16 6.50 3.56
CA ASN A 19 12.26 7.43 3.44
C ASN A 19 11.80 8.90 3.36
N GLN A 20 10.76 9.18 2.58
CA GLN A 20 10.27 10.55 2.33
C GLN A 20 9.51 11.15 3.51
N LEU A 21 8.71 10.37 4.24
CA LEU A 21 7.91 10.88 5.37
C LEU A 21 8.76 11.41 6.53
N ARG A 22 10.07 11.15 6.52
CA ARG A 22 11.04 11.72 7.47
C ARG A 22 11.27 13.22 7.26
N THR A 23 11.13 13.70 6.04
CA THR A 23 11.51 15.06 5.63
C THR A 23 10.43 15.81 4.86
N TYR A 24 9.49 15.10 4.23
CA TYR A 24 8.42 15.66 3.43
C TYR A 24 7.04 15.45 4.10
N PRO A 25 6.11 16.43 4.02
CA PRO A 25 6.29 17.78 3.47
C PRO A 25 7.19 18.67 4.34
N THR A 26 7.35 18.31 5.61
CA THR A 26 8.32 18.91 6.53
C THR A 26 8.86 17.82 7.45
N SER A 27 10.00 18.07 8.12
CA SER A 27 10.57 17.14 9.09
C SER A 27 9.72 16.94 10.35
N THR A 28 8.64 17.71 10.55
CA THR A 28 7.75 17.64 11.71
C THR A 28 6.33 17.23 11.35
N ALA A 29 6.04 17.01 10.06
CA ALA A 29 4.72 16.59 9.59
C ALA A 29 4.26 15.30 10.29
N PHE A 30 5.18 14.35 10.44
CA PHE A 30 4.94 13.10 11.18
C PHE A 30 5.81 13.06 12.44
N SER A 31 5.14 12.98 13.60
CA SER A 31 5.79 12.74 14.88
C SER A 31 6.15 11.26 15.08
N ARG A 32 5.51 10.37 14.32
CA ARG A 32 5.75 8.92 14.34
C ARG A 32 5.53 8.30 12.96
N ILE A 33 6.36 7.32 12.62
CA ILE A 33 6.29 6.57 11.36
C ILE A 33 6.42 5.08 11.68
N THR A 34 5.36 4.31 11.49
CA THR A 34 5.35 2.86 11.66
C THR A 34 5.44 2.18 10.30
N ALA A 35 6.49 1.40 10.09
CA ALA A 35 6.70 0.57 8.92
C ALA A 35 6.29 -0.88 9.20
N VAL A 36 5.35 -1.42 8.43
CA VAL A 36 4.87 -2.80 8.58
C VAL A 36 5.42 -3.67 7.47
N THR A 37 6.09 -4.76 7.85
CA THR A 37 6.63 -5.77 6.94
C THR A 37 6.25 -7.18 7.40
N ASN A 38 6.08 -8.10 6.44
CA ASN A 38 5.87 -9.51 6.76
C ASN A 38 7.19 -10.21 7.12
N ARG A 39 8.25 -9.96 6.36
CA ARG A 39 9.58 -10.52 6.60
C ARG A 39 10.37 -9.66 7.59
N PRO A 40 11.36 -10.23 8.31
CA PRO A 40 12.30 -9.45 9.10
C PRO A 40 12.90 -8.30 8.28
N TYR A 41 12.82 -7.09 8.83
CA TYR A 41 13.29 -5.88 8.18
C TYR A 41 13.86 -4.92 9.23
N SER A 42 14.95 -4.22 8.89
CA SER A 42 15.59 -3.23 9.75
C SER A 42 15.92 -1.96 8.97
N LEU A 43 16.12 -0.83 9.66
CA LEU A 43 16.55 0.43 9.03
C LEU A 43 17.90 0.27 8.32
N GLN A 44 18.79 -0.55 8.87
CA GLN A 44 20.08 -0.87 8.24
C GLN A 44 19.87 -1.61 6.92
N GLN A 45 19.01 -2.64 6.89
CA GLN A 45 18.65 -3.34 5.66
C GLN A 45 17.95 -2.41 4.66
N ALA A 46 17.15 -1.48 5.15
CA ALA A 46 16.50 -0.45 4.35
C ALA A 46 17.47 0.63 3.85
N GLN A 47 18.72 0.68 4.32
CA GLN A 47 19.65 1.79 4.05
C GLN A 47 19.02 3.17 4.37
N ILE A 48 18.14 3.22 5.38
CA ILE A 48 17.51 4.44 5.87
C ILE A 48 18.26 4.86 7.15
N PRO A 49 18.74 6.10 7.26
CA PRO A 49 19.37 6.60 8.49
C PRO A 49 18.48 6.42 9.71
N GLN A 50 19.11 6.26 10.87
CA GLN A 50 18.39 6.16 12.14
C GLN A 50 17.50 7.39 12.37
N ASP A 51 16.31 7.15 12.89
CA ASP A 51 15.30 8.17 13.18
C ASP A 51 14.40 7.64 14.29
N ASP A 52 14.41 8.27 15.46
CA ASP A 52 13.68 7.81 16.66
C ASP A 52 12.15 7.79 16.48
N ARG A 53 11.66 8.47 15.44
CA ARG A 53 10.24 8.46 15.08
C ARG A 53 9.85 7.18 14.35
N ILE A 54 10.80 6.41 13.81
CA ILE A 54 10.51 5.21 13.02
C ILE A 54 10.45 3.98 13.91
N VAL A 55 9.38 3.20 13.76
CA VAL A 55 9.25 1.85 14.32
C VAL A 55 9.00 0.86 13.20
N ILE A 56 9.80 -0.21 13.11
CA ILE A 56 9.58 -1.29 12.13
C ILE A 56 8.87 -2.46 12.82
N ALA A 57 7.59 -2.63 12.52
CA ALA A 57 6.78 -3.77 12.91
C ALA A 57 6.95 -4.92 11.90
N SER A 58 8.04 -5.69 12.05
CA SER A 58 8.30 -6.90 11.26
C SER A 58 7.37 -8.07 11.66
N GLY A 59 7.21 -9.06 10.78
CA GLY A 59 6.48 -10.29 11.11
C GLY A 59 4.95 -10.16 11.08
N VAL A 60 4.41 -9.08 10.53
CA VAL A 60 2.96 -8.88 10.43
C VAL A 60 2.45 -9.54 9.15
N ASP A 61 1.55 -10.51 9.29
CA ASP A 61 0.96 -11.24 8.16
C ASP A 61 -0.45 -10.75 7.87
N LEU A 62 -0.59 -10.01 6.77
CA LEU A 62 -1.87 -9.48 6.29
C LEU A 62 -2.82 -10.55 5.75
N ARG A 63 -2.38 -11.81 5.63
CA ARG A 63 -3.29 -12.93 5.33
C ARG A 63 -4.13 -13.33 6.53
N LYS A 64 -3.79 -12.88 7.74
CA LYS A 64 -4.56 -13.14 8.96
C LYS A 64 -5.81 -12.27 9.06
N THR A 65 -6.62 -12.52 10.08
CA THR A 65 -7.80 -11.70 10.40
C THR A 65 -7.41 -10.28 10.82
N PRO A 66 -8.28 -9.27 10.65
CA PRO A 66 -8.03 -7.92 11.12
C PRO A 66 -7.59 -7.85 12.60
N GLU A 67 -8.21 -8.64 13.46
CA GLU A 67 -7.93 -8.67 14.90
C GLU A 67 -6.50 -9.16 15.18
N GLN A 68 -6.08 -10.22 14.48
CA GLN A 68 -4.73 -10.77 14.59
C GLN A 68 -3.68 -9.81 14.01
N VAL A 69 -4.00 -9.11 12.91
CA VAL A 69 -3.12 -8.07 12.33
C VAL A 69 -2.97 -6.90 13.30
N ALA A 70 -4.08 -6.41 13.86
CA ALA A 70 -4.06 -5.32 14.83
C ALA A 70 -3.25 -5.72 16.07
N GLU A 71 -3.43 -6.94 16.58
CA GLU A 71 -2.68 -7.41 17.74
C GLU A 71 -1.18 -7.55 17.45
N ALA A 72 -0.82 -8.07 16.27
CA ALA A 72 0.58 -8.17 15.87
C ALA A 72 1.27 -6.80 15.74
N ILE A 73 0.52 -5.74 15.42
CA ILE A 73 1.03 -4.36 15.38
C ILE A 73 1.11 -3.78 16.79
N ARG A 74 0.05 -3.90 17.61
CA ARG A 74 0.05 -3.42 19.02
C ARG A 74 1.19 -4.00 19.82
N SER A 75 1.51 -5.28 19.64
CA SER A 75 2.59 -5.94 20.36
C SER A 75 3.99 -5.37 20.04
N LYS A 76 4.13 -4.59 18.96
CA LYS A 76 5.41 -4.03 18.48
C LYS A 76 5.44 -2.50 18.52
N VAL A 77 4.28 -1.87 18.58
CA VAL A 77 4.10 -0.41 18.48
C VAL A 77 3.16 0.02 19.60
N SER A 78 3.74 0.43 20.73
CA SER A 78 2.99 0.75 21.95
C SER A 78 2.01 1.91 21.76
N ASP A 79 2.32 2.84 20.86
CA ASP A 79 1.51 4.01 20.52
C ASP A 79 0.74 3.86 19.20
N ALA A 80 0.45 2.63 18.76
CA ALA A 80 -0.35 2.38 17.55
C ALA A 80 -1.74 3.03 17.59
N GLY A 81 -2.25 3.35 18.79
CA GLY A 81 -3.49 4.11 18.98
C GLY A 81 -3.47 5.54 18.44
N THR A 82 -2.28 6.08 18.15
CA THR A 82 -2.11 7.44 17.63
C THR A 82 -2.09 7.53 16.11
N VAL A 83 -2.22 6.40 15.38
CA VAL A 83 -2.20 6.37 13.92
C VAL A 83 -3.29 7.28 13.34
N THR A 84 -2.90 8.12 12.38
CA THR A 84 -3.80 9.08 11.71
C THR A 84 -3.81 8.88 10.20
N HIS A 85 -2.68 8.43 9.63
CA HIS A 85 -2.50 8.27 8.19
C HIS A 85 -2.04 6.85 7.90
N VAL A 86 -2.74 6.16 7.01
CA VAL A 86 -2.38 4.81 6.56
C VAL A 86 -1.98 4.87 5.09
N PHE A 87 -0.86 4.24 4.76
CA PHE A 87 -0.41 4.06 3.38
C PHE A 87 -0.38 2.56 3.07
N PHE A 88 -1.14 2.14 2.07
CA PHE A 88 -1.22 0.75 1.66
C PHE A 88 -0.50 0.55 0.31
N ALA A 89 0.68 -0.08 0.37
CA ALA A 89 1.50 -0.43 -0.78
C ALA A 89 1.92 -1.91 -0.76
N ALA A 90 1.08 -2.77 -0.17
CA ALA A 90 1.30 -4.21 -0.08
C ALA A 90 0.53 -4.96 -1.18
N TYR A 91 1.15 -6.03 -1.69
CA TYR A 91 0.60 -6.84 -2.77
C TYR A 91 1.18 -8.25 -2.72
N ILE A 92 0.40 -9.24 -3.15
CA ILE A 92 0.86 -10.61 -3.38
C ILE A 92 0.47 -11.02 -4.81
N GLN A 93 1.46 -11.51 -5.57
CA GLN A 93 1.22 -12.16 -6.85
C GLN A 93 0.62 -13.55 -6.63
N GLU A 94 -0.41 -13.86 -7.42
CA GLU A 94 -1.06 -15.17 -7.50
C GLU A 94 -1.08 -15.62 -8.96
N ASP A 95 -1.25 -16.92 -9.19
CA ASP A 95 -1.12 -17.53 -10.53
C ASP A 95 -2.35 -17.30 -11.43
N ASN A 96 -3.50 -16.97 -10.86
CA ASN A 96 -4.73 -16.70 -11.61
C ASN A 96 -5.46 -15.47 -11.07
N TYR A 97 -6.28 -14.86 -11.94
CA TYR A 97 -6.96 -13.59 -11.66
C TYR A 97 -7.95 -13.64 -10.50
N ASP A 98 -8.64 -14.77 -10.30
CA ASP A 98 -9.61 -14.92 -9.20
C ASP A 98 -8.89 -14.98 -7.84
N ALA A 99 -7.86 -15.82 -7.73
CA ALA A 99 -7.00 -15.89 -6.55
C ALA A 99 -6.32 -14.54 -6.29
N LEU A 100 -5.77 -13.90 -7.34
CA LEU A 100 -5.15 -12.59 -7.25
C LEU A 100 -6.09 -11.56 -6.67
N SER A 101 -7.33 -11.54 -7.15
CA SER A 101 -8.34 -10.62 -6.68
C SER A 101 -8.78 -10.90 -5.25
N LYS A 102 -9.03 -12.16 -4.90
CA LYS A 102 -9.43 -12.56 -3.54
C LYS A 102 -8.34 -12.25 -2.53
N THR A 103 -7.10 -12.66 -2.79
CA THR A 103 -5.96 -12.42 -1.91
C THR A 103 -5.76 -10.92 -1.69
N ASN A 104 -5.61 -10.12 -2.74
CA ASN A 104 -5.28 -8.69 -2.57
C ASN A 104 -6.44 -7.86 -2.01
N LYS A 105 -7.70 -8.26 -2.24
CA LYS A 105 -8.87 -7.68 -1.54
C LYS A 105 -8.83 -8.02 -0.05
N HIS A 106 -8.46 -9.26 0.31
CA HIS A 106 -8.33 -9.69 1.70
C HIS A 106 -7.22 -8.93 2.45
N LEU A 107 -6.02 -8.80 1.86
CA LEU A 107 -4.91 -8.06 2.48
C LEU A 107 -5.31 -6.63 2.81
N LEU A 108 -6.00 -5.96 1.88
CA LEU A 108 -6.49 -4.59 2.07
C LEU A 108 -7.52 -4.54 3.20
N ARG A 109 -8.50 -5.43 3.21
CA ARG A 109 -9.49 -5.50 4.30
C ARG A 109 -8.83 -5.71 5.65
N ALA A 110 -7.89 -6.66 5.74
CA ALA A 110 -7.15 -6.94 6.97
C ALA A 110 -6.40 -5.70 7.47
N ALA A 111 -5.69 -4.99 6.59
CA ALA A 111 -4.94 -3.80 6.94
C ALA A 111 -5.83 -2.63 7.40
N ILE A 112 -6.91 -2.31 6.67
CA ILE A 112 -7.76 -1.16 6.99
C ILE A 112 -8.59 -1.43 8.24
N CYS A 113 -9.25 -2.59 8.33
CA CYS A 113 -10.00 -2.94 9.53
C CYS A 113 -9.10 -3.03 10.76
N ALA A 114 -7.87 -3.54 10.64
CA ALA A 114 -6.91 -3.51 11.74
C ALA A 114 -6.55 -2.07 12.13
N SER A 115 -6.35 -1.18 11.16
CA SER A 115 -6.04 0.24 11.43
C SER A 115 -7.18 0.96 12.17
N GLU A 116 -8.44 0.66 11.84
CA GLU A 116 -9.60 1.18 12.58
C GLU A 116 -9.66 0.64 14.02
N GLN A 117 -9.27 -0.63 14.24
CA GLN A 117 -9.19 -1.20 15.59
C GLN A 117 -8.00 -0.66 16.40
N LEU A 118 -6.92 -0.29 15.71
CA LEU A 118 -5.74 0.29 16.34
C LEU A 118 -6.04 1.69 16.83
N SER A 119 -6.63 2.54 15.97
CA SER A 119 -6.77 3.96 16.26
C SER A 119 -8.17 4.49 15.92
N SER A 120 -8.78 5.13 16.92
CA SER A 120 -10.00 5.91 16.75
C SER A 120 -9.75 7.27 16.11
N THR A 121 -8.49 7.70 15.96
CA THR A 121 -8.07 8.98 15.37
C THR A 121 -7.60 8.84 13.93
N LEU A 122 -7.93 7.73 13.25
CA LEU A 122 -7.65 7.59 11.81
C LEU A 122 -8.33 8.72 11.03
N GLU A 123 -7.57 9.36 10.14
CA GLU A 123 -8.00 10.53 9.34
C GLU A 123 -7.93 10.24 7.84
N SER A 124 -6.87 9.57 7.36
CA SER A 124 -6.64 9.37 5.92
C SER A 124 -6.05 7.99 5.61
N VAL A 125 -6.53 7.39 4.52
CA VAL A 125 -6.00 6.14 3.96
C VAL A 125 -5.61 6.35 2.50
N VAL A 126 -4.36 6.09 2.16
CA VAL A 126 -3.85 6.13 0.78
C VAL A 126 -3.69 4.71 0.26
N LEU A 127 -4.42 4.38 -0.80
CA LEU A 127 -4.33 3.10 -1.50
C LEU A 127 -3.53 3.27 -2.79
N GLN A 128 -2.44 2.52 -2.95
CA GLN A 128 -1.76 2.41 -4.23
C GLN A 128 -2.36 1.27 -5.07
N THR A 129 -2.86 1.62 -6.26
CA THR A 129 -3.24 0.67 -7.31
C THR A 129 -2.23 0.78 -8.46
N GLY A 130 -2.66 1.11 -9.68
CA GLY A 130 -1.77 1.39 -10.79
C GLY A 130 -2.46 1.42 -12.15
N GLY A 131 -1.65 1.56 -13.19
CA GLY A 131 -2.12 1.77 -14.56
C GLY A 131 -2.95 0.62 -15.17
N LYS A 132 -2.97 -0.57 -14.57
CA LYS A 132 -3.85 -1.67 -15.02
C LYS A 132 -5.34 -1.32 -14.97
N GLY A 133 -5.73 -0.37 -14.10
CA GLY A 133 -7.09 0.16 -14.05
C GLY A 133 -7.56 0.79 -15.35
N TYR A 134 -6.62 1.24 -16.19
CA TYR A 134 -6.88 1.81 -17.52
C TYR A 134 -6.79 0.79 -18.66
N GLY A 135 -6.55 -0.49 -18.35
CA GLY A 135 -6.39 -1.55 -19.36
C GLY A 135 -4.96 -1.78 -19.86
N LEU A 136 -3.94 -1.15 -19.26
CA LEU A 136 -2.53 -1.30 -19.71
C LEU A 136 -2.03 -2.76 -19.71
N GLU A 137 -2.56 -3.63 -18.85
CA GLU A 137 -2.24 -5.07 -18.87
C GLU A 137 -2.74 -5.77 -20.14
N PHE A 138 -3.77 -5.24 -20.78
CA PHE A 138 -4.44 -5.79 -21.95
C PHE A 138 -4.36 -4.84 -23.15
N ALA A 139 -3.27 -4.07 -23.26
CA ALA A 139 -3.09 -3.06 -24.30
C ALA A 139 -3.01 -3.63 -25.73
N LYS A 140 -2.90 -4.96 -25.89
CA LYS A 140 -2.98 -5.63 -27.21
C LYS A 140 -4.41 -5.91 -27.62
N GLU A 141 -5.29 -6.08 -26.64
CA GLU A 141 -6.68 -6.46 -26.82
C GLU A 141 -7.65 -5.27 -26.70
N LEU A 142 -7.24 -4.24 -25.95
CA LEU A 142 -8.02 -3.04 -25.69
C LEU A 142 -7.35 -1.83 -26.33
N GLU A 143 -8.16 -0.95 -26.92
CA GLU A 143 -7.69 0.37 -27.35
C GLU A 143 -7.47 1.26 -26.12
N VAL A 144 -6.22 1.42 -25.72
CA VAL A 144 -5.82 2.32 -24.62
C VAL A 144 -5.28 3.62 -25.21
N LYS A 145 -6.07 4.70 -25.13
CA LYS A 145 -5.71 6.00 -25.70
C LYS A 145 -5.25 6.97 -24.63
N ALA A 146 -4.01 7.44 -24.73
CA ALA A 146 -3.47 8.51 -23.90
C ALA A 146 -3.98 9.90 -24.36
N PRO A 147 -4.06 10.91 -23.47
CA PRO A 147 -3.77 10.84 -22.04
C PRO A 147 -4.82 10.05 -21.27
N LEU A 148 -4.38 9.25 -20.29
CA LEU A 148 -5.26 8.52 -19.38
C LEU A 148 -5.83 9.51 -18.34
N SER A 149 -7.08 9.30 -17.94
CA SER A 149 -7.78 10.15 -16.98
C SER A 149 -8.52 9.31 -15.94
N GLU A 150 -8.57 9.79 -14.70
CA GLU A 150 -9.22 9.11 -13.58
C GLU A 150 -10.74 8.92 -13.78
N ASP A 151 -11.36 9.76 -14.62
CA ASP A 151 -12.78 9.71 -14.99
C ASP A 151 -13.09 8.65 -16.08
N MET A 152 -12.06 8.00 -16.64
CA MET A 152 -12.27 6.92 -17.60
C MET A 152 -13.07 5.77 -16.98
N PRO A 153 -14.04 5.19 -17.72
CA PRO A 153 -14.80 4.06 -17.21
C PRO A 153 -13.88 2.85 -17.00
N ARG A 154 -14.30 1.95 -16.11
CA ARG A 154 -13.67 0.63 -16.00
C ARG A 154 -13.72 -0.09 -17.34
N ILE A 155 -12.67 -0.86 -17.65
CA ILE A 155 -12.55 -1.59 -18.91
C ILE A 155 -13.66 -2.65 -19.07
N PRO A 156 -14.04 -3.07 -20.28
CA PRO A 156 -15.11 -4.04 -20.49
C PRO A 156 -14.72 -5.48 -20.13
N GLU A 157 -15.71 -6.35 -19.94
CA GLU A 157 -15.50 -7.81 -19.90
C GLU A 157 -14.99 -8.32 -21.27
N PRO A 158 -14.18 -9.40 -21.30
CA PRO A 158 -13.80 -10.29 -20.18
C PRO A 158 -12.58 -9.81 -19.37
N TYR A 159 -12.11 -8.57 -19.59
CA TYR A 159 -10.90 -8.03 -18.95
C TYR A 159 -11.20 -7.34 -17.62
N TYR A 160 -12.40 -6.77 -17.48
CA TYR A 160 -12.89 -6.15 -16.25
C TYR A 160 -12.62 -7.02 -15.01
N SER A 161 -13.08 -8.27 -15.06
CA SER A 161 -12.99 -9.23 -13.95
C SER A 161 -11.57 -9.65 -13.60
N LYS A 162 -10.59 -9.34 -14.46
CA LYS A 162 -9.17 -9.64 -14.27
C LYS A 162 -8.41 -8.52 -13.56
N ILE A 163 -9.00 -7.32 -13.45
CA ILE A 163 -8.40 -6.18 -12.76
C ILE A 163 -8.78 -6.18 -11.28
N PHE A 164 -7.90 -6.73 -10.43
CA PHE A 164 -8.16 -6.77 -8.98
C PHE A 164 -8.27 -5.39 -8.32
N TYR A 165 -7.72 -4.33 -8.92
CA TYR A 165 -7.81 -2.96 -8.40
C TYR A 165 -9.24 -2.51 -8.22
N TYR A 166 -10.15 -2.89 -9.13
CA TYR A 166 -11.57 -2.53 -9.02
C TYR A 166 -12.20 -3.07 -7.74
N ASN A 167 -11.86 -4.32 -7.38
CA ASN A 167 -12.32 -4.95 -6.15
C ASN A 167 -11.73 -4.31 -4.88
N GLN A 168 -10.53 -3.72 -4.96
CA GLN A 168 -9.94 -2.95 -3.87
C GLN A 168 -10.59 -1.56 -3.73
N ILE A 169 -10.86 -0.87 -4.85
CA ILE A 169 -11.58 0.42 -4.87
C ILE A 169 -12.99 0.26 -4.32
N ASP A 170 -13.72 -0.77 -4.76
CA ASP A 170 -15.06 -1.07 -4.27
C ASP A 170 -15.06 -1.39 -2.77
N LEU A 171 -14.03 -2.09 -2.29
CA LEU A 171 -13.82 -2.34 -0.87
C LEU A 171 -13.56 -1.04 -0.09
N MET A 172 -12.73 -0.13 -0.60
CA MET A 172 -12.49 1.16 0.07
C MET A 172 -13.76 2.01 0.13
N ASN A 173 -14.55 2.03 -0.95
CA ASN A 173 -15.87 2.66 -0.97
C ASN A 173 -16.84 2.02 0.03
N GLU A 174 -16.80 0.70 0.22
CA GLU A 174 -17.59 0.00 1.24
C GLU A 174 -17.14 0.39 2.65
N LEU A 175 -15.85 0.26 2.95
CA LEU A 175 -15.29 0.46 4.29
C LEU A 175 -15.37 1.90 4.77
N SER A 176 -15.24 2.88 3.88
CA SER A 176 -15.25 4.31 4.23
C SER A 176 -16.64 4.89 4.47
N ARG A 177 -17.72 4.18 4.13
CA ARG A 177 -19.10 4.67 4.32
C ARG A 177 -19.39 4.95 5.79
N GLY A 178 -19.80 6.18 6.08
CA GLY A 178 -20.14 6.64 7.43
C GLY A 178 -18.93 6.75 8.37
N LYS A 179 -17.70 6.65 7.85
CA LYS A 179 -16.48 6.81 8.64
C LYS A 179 -16.06 8.27 8.68
N ARG A 180 -15.26 8.62 9.70
CA ARG A 180 -14.67 9.96 9.84
C ARG A 180 -13.42 10.14 8.99
N TRP A 181 -12.74 9.05 8.65
CA TRP A 181 -11.57 9.08 7.79
C TRP A 181 -11.98 9.05 6.31
N THR A 182 -11.13 9.63 5.47
CA THR A 182 -11.27 9.62 4.01
C THR A 182 -10.20 8.75 3.36
N TRP A 183 -10.34 8.46 2.07
CA TRP A 183 -9.31 7.73 1.34
C TRP A 183 -8.99 8.35 -0.01
N THR A 184 -7.79 8.06 -0.51
CA THR A 184 -7.28 8.52 -1.79
C THR A 184 -6.64 7.35 -2.52
N GLU A 185 -6.94 7.22 -3.80
CA GLU A 185 -6.27 6.29 -4.70
C GLU A 185 -5.08 6.99 -5.37
N ILE A 186 -3.95 6.31 -5.47
CA ILE A 186 -2.83 6.70 -6.35
C ILE A 186 -2.60 5.61 -7.39
N ARG A 187 -2.52 6.01 -8.66
CA ARG A 187 -2.42 5.11 -9.83
C ARG A 187 -1.08 5.30 -10.56
N PRO A 188 0.07 4.93 -9.96
CA PRO A 188 1.33 4.97 -10.68
C PRO A 188 1.28 4.01 -11.89
N ASP A 189 1.97 4.36 -12.96
CA ASP A 189 2.24 3.44 -14.06
C ASP A 189 3.51 2.63 -13.74
N GLY A 190 4.50 2.66 -14.64
CA GLY A 190 5.83 2.16 -14.38
C GLY A 190 6.53 2.85 -13.20
N VAL A 191 6.86 2.08 -12.15
CA VAL A 191 7.59 2.62 -11.00
C VAL A 191 9.09 2.52 -11.26
N VAL A 192 9.75 3.68 -11.37
CA VAL A 192 11.21 3.81 -11.43
C VAL A 192 11.68 4.36 -10.09
N GLY A 193 12.49 3.59 -9.36
CA GLY A 193 12.96 4.03 -8.06
C GLY A 193 14.08 3.17 -7.48
N PHE A 194 14.28 3.32 -6.17
CA PHE A 194 15.25 2.55 -5.40
C PHE A 194 14.57 1.81 -4.26
N VAL A 195 14.98 0.57 -4.04
CA VAL A 195 14.74 -0.19 -2.82
C VAL A 195 15.90 -1.17 -2.65
N PRO A 196 16.47 -1.33 -1.45
CA PRO A 196 17.53 -2.30 -1.26
C PRO A 196 17.07 -3.73 -1.56
N GLY A 197 17.86 -4.45 -2.36
CA GLY A 197 17.57 -5.82 -2.78
C GLY A 197 16.88 -5.90 -4.15
N SER A 198 16.34 -7.08 -4.47
CA SER A 198 15.61 -7.32 -5.71
C SER A 198 14.14 -6.98 -5.56
N ASN A 199 13.58 -6.24 -6.53
CA ASN A 199 12.17 -5.93 -6.58
C ASN A 199 11.67 -6.02 -8.03
N ALA A 200 10.87 -7.05 -8.31
CA ALA A 200 10.34 -7.32 -9.65
C ALA A 200 9.42 -6.21 -10.20
N MET A 201 8.92 -5.30 -9.34
CA MET A 201 8.08 -4.17 -9.73
C MET A 201 8.88 -2.88 -9.98
N ASN A 202 10.22 -2.91 -9.86
CA ASN A 202 11.07 -1.76 -10.13
C ASN A 202 11.56 -1.78 -11.60
N MET A 203 11.06 -0.86 -12.42
CA MET A 203 11.47 -0.76 -13.82
C MET A 203 12.96 -0.46 -14.02
N ALA A 204 13.60 0.24 -13.07
CA ALA A 204 15.03 0.51 -13.12
C ALA A 204 15.85 -0.80 -13.14
N GLN A 205 15.38 -1.83 -12.44
CA GLN A 205 16.04 -3.14 -12.44
C GLN A 205 15.94 -3.81 -13.82
N GLY A 206 14.81 -3.67 -14.51
CA GLY A 206 14.65 -4.14 -15.88
C GLY A 206 15.58 -3.42 -16.86
N PHE A 207 15.60 -2.09 -16.82
CA PHE A 207 16.48 -1.28 -17.69
C PHE A 207 17.97 -1.44 -17.39
N GLY A 208 18.35 -1.77 -16.16
CA GLY A 208 19.76 -1.99 -15.82
C GLY A 208 20.33 -3.32 -16.31
N LEU A 209 19.47 -4.29 -16.64
CA LEU A 209 19.86 -5.64 -17.05
C LEU A 209 19.93 -5.82 -18.58
N TYR A 210 19.29 -4.94 -19.36
CA TYR A 210 19.19 -5.00 -20.83
C TYR A 210 19.71 -3.71 -21.45
#